data_AF-A0AAP5YEF8-F1
#
_entry.id   AF-A0AAP5YEF8-F1
#
_cell.length_a   1.000
_cell.length_b   1.000
_cell.length_c   1.000
_cell.angle_alpha   90.00
_cell.angle_beta   90.00
_cell.angle_gamma   90.00
#
_symmetry.space_group_name_H-M   'P 1'
#
loop_
_entity.id
_entity.type
_entity.pdbx_description
1 polymer ?
#
loop_
_entity_poly.entity_id
_entity_poly.type
_entity_poly.pdbx_seq_one_letter_code
_entity_poly.pdbx_strand_id
1 'polypeptide(L)'
;KPDIACDPRPEKASQYRLAYEPDVPTHSIPDLLRPAMQLPAPIALQEQVSLVHGPERIVSGWWDGDEIMRDYYIAHTKQGRWLWVFRDQHKHWFLHGYFC
;
A
#
# COMPACT_ATOMS: atom_id res chain seq x y z
N LYS A 1 -17.04 8.34 -24.26
CA LYS A 1 -15.74 8.91 -23.86
C LYS A 1 -15.65 8.75 -22.36
N PRO A 2 -14.81 7.85 -21.81
CA PRO A 2 -14.78 7.65 -20.37
C PRO A 2 -14.26 8.92 -19.69
N ASP A 3 -14.93 9.28 -18.61
CA ASP A 3 -14.71 10.47 -17.80
C ASP A 3 -13.40 10.32 -17.02
N ILE A 4 -12.46 11.24 -17.23
CA ILE A 4 -11.11 11.23 -16.63
C ILE A 4 -11.23 11.89 -15.25
N ALA A 5 -12.06 11.32 -14.39
CA ALA A 5 -12.27 11.79 -13.01
C ALA A 5 -11.36 11.08 -11.99
N CYS A 6 -10.54 10.11 -12.45
CA CYS A 6 -9.67 9.31 -11.59
C CYS A 6 -8.21 9.39 -12.06
N ASP A 7 -7.65 10.60 -12.09
CA ASP A 7 -6.20 10.82 -12.26
C ASP A 7 -5.57 10.94 -10.86
N PRO A 8 -4.95 9.87 -10.32
CA PRO A 8 -4.49 9.82 -8.93
C PRO A 8 -3.20 10.63 -8.68
N ARG A 9 -2.72 11.38 -9.67
CA ARG A 9 -1.50 12.16 -9.54
C ARG A 9 -1.69 13.32 -8.55
N PRO A 10 -0.73 13.54 -7.62
CA PRO A 10 -0.88 14.49 -6.54
C PRO A 10 -1.12 15.92 -7.04
N GLU A 11 -0.60 16.32 -8.19
CA GLU A 11 -0.81 17.66 -8.79
C GLU A 11 -2.25 17.92 -9.27
N LYS A 12 -3.08 16.86 -9.42
CA LYS A 12 -4.50 16.98 -9.80
C LYS A 12 -5.46 16.53 -8.70
N ALA A 13 -5.06 15.53 -7.91
CA ALA A 13 -5.82 15.05 -6.76
C ALA A 13 -5.76 16.01 -5.57
N SER A 14 -4.69 16.80 -5.45
CA SER A 14 -4.55 17.81 -4.40
C SER A 14 -5.12 19.14 -4.87
N GLN A 15 -6.44 19.30 -4.80
CA GLN A 15 -7.05 20.61 -4.94
C GLN A 15 -7.00 21.34 -3.59
N TYR A 16 -6.52 22.58 -3.62
CA TYR A 16 -6.56 23.46 -2.45
C TYR A 16 -8.01 23.72 -2.06
N ARG A 17 -8.42 23.22 -0.90
CA ARG A 17 -9.74 23.52 -0.31
C ARG A 17 -9.60 24.67 0.67
N LEU A 18 -10.47 25.67 0.55
CA LEU A 18 -10.56 26.76 1.52
C LEU A 18 -11.18 26.24 2.81
N ALA A 19 -10.69 26.72 3.96
CA ALA A 19 -11.06 26.24 5.30
C ALA A 19 -12.57 26.37 5.66
N TYR A 20 -13.35 27.06 4.83
CA TYR A 20 -14.78 27.32 5.05
C TYR A 20 -15.70 26.50 4.14
N GLU A 21 -15.15 25.60 3.31
CA GLU A 21 -16.01 24.69 2.56
C GLU A 21 -16.65 23.66 3.50
N PRO A 22 -17.96 23.37 3.35
CA PRO A 22 -18.63 22.39 4.17
C PRO A 22 -18.01 21.00 3.97
N ASP A 23 -17.88 20.24 5.06
CA ASP A 23 -17.33 18.88 5.03
C ASP A 23 -18.21 17.99 4.14
N VAL A 24 -17.76 17.76 2.90
CA VAL A 24 -18.35 16.75 2.03
C VAL A 24 -17.91 15.40 2.60
N PRO A 25 -18.80 14.42 2.82
CA PRO A 25 -18.42 13.11 3.36
C PRO A 25 -17.35 12.49 2.47
N THR A 26 -16.12 12.61 2.95
CA THR A 26 -14.93 12.05 2.33
C THR A 26 -15.16 10.54 2.33
N HIS A 27 -15.15 9.92 1.14
CA HIS A 27 -15.24 8.47 1.00
C HIS A 27 -14.39 7.82 2.08
N SER A 28 -15.02 7.01 2.93
CA SER A 28 -14.35 6.26 3.99
C SER A 28 -13.16 5.56 3.36
N ILE A 29 -11.95 6.05 3.63
CA ILE A 29 -10.74 5.35 3.23
C ILE A 29 -10.92 3.98 3.87
N PRO A 30 -10.96 2.87 3.10
CA PRO A 30 -11.06 1.55 3.72
C PRO A 30 -9.96 1.46 4.77
N ASP A 31 -10.21 0.76 5.88
CA ASP A 31 -9.22 0.54 6.94
C ASP A 31 -8.03 -0.26 6.38
N LEU A 32 -7.22 0.41 5.57
CA LEU A 32 -5.97 -0.03 5.06
C LEU A 32 -5.09 -0.01 6.29
N LEU A 33 -4.83 -1.20 6.82
CA LEU A 33 -3.87 -1.43 7.88
C LEU A 33 -2.49 -1.03 7.33
N ARG A 34 -2.21 0.27 7.36
CA ARG A 34 -0.93 0.83 7.00
C ARG A 34 0.00 0.57 8.18
N PRO A 35 1.20 0.02 7.95
CA PRO A 35 2.13 -0.20 9.04
C PRO A 35 2.54 1.13 9.66
N ALA A 36 2.72 1.11 10.97
CA ALA A 36 3.20 2.25 11.73
C ALA A 36 4.67 2.59 11.40
N MET A 37 5.45 1.59 10.98
CA MET A 37 6.85 1.77 10.57
C MET A 37 7.13 1.13 9.22
N GLN A 38 7.44 1.95 8.22
CA GLN A 38 7.90 1.50 6.90
C GLN A 38 9.43 1.57 6.81
N LEU A 39 10.03 0.58 6.16
CA LEU A 39 11.46 0.58 5.86
C LEU A 39 11.76 1.52 4.69
N PRO A 40 12.90 2.23 4.68
CA PRO A 40 13.30 3.07 3.54
C PRO A 40 13.47 2.28 2.23
N ALA A 41 13.86 1.01 2.34
CA ALA A 41 13.94 0.07 1.23
C ALA A 41 13.44 -1.31 1.68
N PRO A 42 12.68 -2.04 0.84
CA PRO A 42 12.31 -3.42 1.12
C PRO A 42 13.53 -4.32 1.27
N ILE A 43 13.47 -5.25 2.23
CA ILE A 43 14.51 -6.28 2.42
C ILE A 43 13.93 -7.65 2.13
N ALA A 44 14.74 -8.58 1.61
CA ALA A 44 14.28 -9.95 1.37
C ALA A 44 13.77 -10.57 2.69
N LEU A 45 12.61 -11.24 2.64
CA LEU A 45 12.04 -11.88 3.82
C LEU A 45 12.86 -13.13 4.15
N GLN A 46 13.57 -13.10 5.29
CA GLN A 46 14.48 -14.17 5.71
C GLN A 46 13.85 -15.17 6.69
N GLU A 47 12.71 -14.84 7.27
CA GLU A 47 12.05 -15.64 8.29
C GLU A 47 10.75 -16.26 7.80
N GLN A 48 10.37 -17.40 8.41
CA GLN A 48 9.08 -18.00 8.15
C GLN A 48 7.98 -17.20 8.85
N VAL A 49 6.98 -16.82 8.08
CA VAL A 49 5.81 -16.08 8.55
C VAL A 49 4.53 -16.83 8.20
N SER A 50 3.47 -16.57 8.96
CA SER A 50 2.10 -16.95 8.63
C SER A 50 1.37 -15.72 8.10
N LEU A 51 0.77 -15.81 6.92
CA LEU A 51 -0.04 -14.70 6.38
C LEU A 51 -1.38 -14.65 7.12
N VAL A 52 -1.76 -13.45 7.58
CA VAL A 52 -2.98 -13.21 8.36
C VAL A 52 -4.01 -12.41 7.55
N HIS A 53 -3.57 -11.39 6.81
CA HIS A 53 -4.43 -10.59 5.94
C HIS A 53 -3.79 -10.33 4.57
N GLY A 54 -4.63 -10.05 3.56
CA GLY A 54 -4.22 -9.76 2.18
C GLY A 54 -4.73 -10.82 1.17
N PRO A 55 -4.38 -10.68 -0.13
CA PRO A 55 -3.50 -9.65 -0.67
C PRO A 55 -4.20 -8.30 -0.90
N GLU A 56 -3.51 -7.22 -0.57
CA GLU A 56 -3.76 -5.90 -1.14
C GLU A 56 -2.80 -5.69 -2.32
N ARG A 57 -3.33 -5.56 -3.54
CA ARG A 57 -2.49 -5.34 -4.72
C ARG A 57 -2.28 -3.86 -4.98
N ILE A 58 -1.03 -3.45 -5.05
CA ILE A 58 -0.62 -2.12 -5.48
C ILE A 58 0.09 -2.26 -6.83
N VAL A 59 -0.43 -1.56 -7.83
CA VAL A 59 0.18 -1.44 -9.16
C VAL A 59 0.62 0.01 -9.34
N SER A 60 1.89 0.21 -9.64
CA SER A 60 2.49 1.51 -9.97
C SER A 60 3.22 1.42 -11.30
N GLY A 61 3.58 2.55 -11.92
CA GLY A 61 4.31 2.56 -13.20
C GLY A 61 3.52 2.04 -14.41
N TRP A 62 2.18 2.03 -14.35
CA TRP A 62 1.34 1.56 -15.47
C TRP A 62 1.30 2.52 -16.67
N TRP A 63 1.83 3.74 -16.53
CA TRP A 63 1.88 4.76 -17.58
C TRP A 63 3.28 4.99 -18.18
N ASP A 64 4.35 4.54 -17.53
CA ASP A 64 5.74 4.71 -17.99
C ASP A 64 6.41 3.39 -18.43
N GLY A 65 5.71 2.26 -18.28
CA GLY A 65 6.18 0.95 -18.72
C GLY A 65 7.02 0.21 -17.68
N ASP A 66 7.31 0.84 -16.55
CA ASP A 66 7.95 0.22 -15.38
C ASP A 66 6.89 -0.26 -14.40
N GLU A 67 6.00 -1.15 -14.88
CA GLU A 67 4.90 -1.67 -14.06
C GLU A 67 5.45 -2.43 -12.84
N ILE A 68 5.25 -1.86 -11.66
CA ILE A 68 5.57 -2.49 -10.39
C ILE A 68 4.28 -3.00 -9.79
N MET A 69 4.11 -4.33 -9.78
CA MET A 69 3.01 -5.02 -9.12
C MET A 69 3.49 -5.67 -7.82
N ARG A 70 2.88 -5.27 -6.69
CA ARG A 70 3.17 -5.81 -5.36
C ARG A 70 1.88 -6.27 -4.68
N ASP A 71 1.89 -7.52 -4.22
CA ASP A 71 0.83 -8.08 -3.38
C ASP A 71 1.24 -7.95 -1.92
N TYR A 72 0.67 -6.98 -1.20
CA TYR A 72 0.94 -6.76 0.22
C TYR A 72 0.08 -7.66 1.11
N TYR A 73 0.68 -8.11 2.21
CA TYR A 73 0.06 -8.95 3.23
C TYR A 73 0.47 -8.47 4.61
N ILE A 74 -0.39 -8.76 5.59
CA ILE A 74 -0.01 -8.72 6.99
C ILE A 74 0.40 -10.13 7.38
N ALA A 75 1.59 -10.27 7.96
CA ALA A 75 2.11 -11.55 8.38
C ALA A 75 2.48 -11.55 9.85
N HIS A 76 2.40 -12.71 10.48
CA HIS A 76 2.75 -12.91 11.87
C HIS A 76 3.92 -13.90 11.98
N THR A 77 4.93 -13.56 12.76
CA THR A 77 6.10 -14.42 12.98
C THR A 77 5.87 -15.36 14.16
N LYS A 78 6.65 -16.45 14.24
CA LYS A 78 6.64 -17.32 15.43
C LYS A 78 7.07 -16.60 16.72
N GLN A 79 7.71 -15.45 16.60
CA GLN A 79 8.20 -14.63 17.72
C GLN A 79 7.18 -13.56 18.15
N GLY A 80 5.96 -13.56 17.60
CA GLY A 80 4.91 -12.62 17.98
C GLY A 80 4.96 -11.27 17.26
N ARG A 81 5.76 -11.14 16.20
CA ARG A 81 5.91 -9.86 15.46
C ARG A 81 4.91 -9.79 14.32
N TRP A 82 4.32 -8.61 14.14
CA TRP A 82 3.44 -8.29 13.02
C TRP A 82 4.21 -7.54 11.93
N LEU A 83 4.22 -8.12 10.74
CA LEU A 83 5.02 -7.67 9.60
C LEU A 83 4.12 -7.22 8.45
N TRP A 84 4.56 -6.18 7.76
CA TRP A 84 4.02 -5.79 6.47
C TRP A 84 4.95 -6.31 5.39
N VAL A 85 4.52 -7.37 4.71
CA VAL A 85 5.31 -8.06 3.69
C VAL A 85 4.64 -7.93 2.34
N PHE A 86 5.40 -8.04 1.25
CA PHE A 86 4.80 -8.19 -0.06
C PHE A 86 5.46 -9.27 -0.88
N ARG A 87 4.71 -9.72 -1.89
CA ARG A 87 5.21 -10.58 -2.94
C ARG A 87 5.22 -9.81 -4.26
N ASP A 88 6.37 -9.81 -4.95
CA ASP A 88 6.50 -9.17 -6.26
C ASP A 88 5.93 -10.05 -7.39
N GLN A 89 6.00 -9.54 -8.62
CA GLN A 89 5.60 -10.27 -9.83
C GLN A 89 6.42 -11.55 -10.08
N HIS A 90 7.67 -11.58 -9.63
CA HIS A 90 8.58 -12.73 -9.73
C HIS A 90 8.41 -13.74 -8.58
N LYS A 91 7.42 -13.53 -7.71
CA LYS A 91 7.08 -14.37 -6.56
C LYS A 91 8.14 -14.35 -5.44
N HIS A 92 8.98 -13.32 -5.40
CA HIS A 92 9.89 -13.07 -4.29
C HIS A 92 9.19 -12.35 -3.15
N TRP A 93 9.58 -12.70 -1.92
CA TRP A 93 9.01 -12.14 -0.70
C TRP A 93 9.93 -11.09 -0.09
N PHE A 94 9.33 -9.96 0.30
CA PHE A 94 10.04 -8.84 0.92
C PHE A 94 9.31 -8.37 2.16
N LEU A 95 10.08 -7.96 3.16
CA LEU A 95 9.63 -7.20 4.30
C LEU A 95 9.71 -5.71 3.97
N HIS A 96 8.62 -4.99 4.23
CA HIS A 96 8.53 -3.56 3.95
C HIS A 96 8.19 -2.72 5.19
N GLY A 97 7.74 -3.35 6.28
CA GLY A 97 7.47 -2.63 7.52
C GLY A 97 7.01 -3.52 8.66
N TYR A 98 6.78 -2.89 9.82
CA TYR A 98 6.30 -3.52 11.04
C TYR A 98 5.03 -2.82 11.54
N PHE A 99 4.14 -3.59 12.14
CA PHE A 99 3.05 -3.05 12.95
C PHE A 99 3.51 -3.05 14.42
N CYS A 100 3.48 -1.89 15.06
CA CYS A 100 3.80 -1.71 16.48
C CYS A 100 2.54 -1.37 17.28
#